data_AF-A0A5A9N5E8-F1
#
_entry.id   AF-A0A5A9N5E8-F1
#
_cell.length_a   1.000
_cell.length_b   1.000
_cell.length_c   1.000
_cell.angle_alpha   90.00
_cell.angle_beta   90.00
_cell.angle_gamma   90.00
#
_symmetry.space_group_name_H-M   'P 1'
#
loop_
_entity.id
_entity.type
_entity.pdbx_description
1 polymer ?
#
loop_
_entity_poly.entity_id
_entity_poly.type
_entity_poly.pdbx_seq_one_letter_code
_entity_poly.pdbx_strand_id
1 'polypeptide(L)'
;MVAANGGRCFTQEMYEEAEELIQQRNLVREMAELMEYEFSFLDDLDKKMALFQKILLGEMYYNSAFDATPLRIVLIGKTGVGKSAVGNTILGKERFKSEASANSVTSECKKEKVHDQRDIYVIDTPGVLDTSISKDKIKREISIQDYVRSGHEDLRRVIQGCGSRYVVFDNNDVKNRSQMKILIDKIDEMVAANGGECFTQEMYEEAEELIQQQKMERERAELQEYQFRFTEILEKRIFVFQRILTEEFFNFQS
;
A
#
# COMPACT_ATOMS: atom_id res chain seq x y z
N MET A 1 -18.20 -44.50 32.22
CA MET A 1 -17.17 -44.93 33.20
C MET A 1 -15.94 -44.09 32.92
N VAL A 2 -15.72 -43.04 33.70
CA VAL A 2 -14.64 -42.06 33.46
C VAL A 2 -13.51 -42.39 34.42
N ALA A 3 -12.34 -42.75 33.88
CA ALA A 3 -11.13 -42.98 34.65
C ALA A 3 -10.47 -41.62 34.94
N ALA A 4 -10.45 -41.23 36.21
CA ALA A 4 -9.73 -40.06 36.68
C ALA A 4 -8.33 -40.48 37.15
N ASN A 5 -7.29 -40.06 36.42
CA ASN A 5 -5.93 -39.97 36.92
C ASN A 5 -5.41 -38.55 36.60
N GLY A 6 -5.46 -37.66 37.59
CA GLY A 6 -4.54 -36.52 37.72
C GLY A 6 -4.74 -35.24 36.88
N GLY A 7 -5.65 -35.20 35.89
CA GLY A 7 -5.95 -33.99 35.12
C GLY A 7 -7.44 -33.67 35.15
N ARG A 8 -7.82 -32.39 35.28
CA ARG A 8 -9.23 -31.96 35.32
C ARG A 8 -10.01 -32.61 34.17
N CYS A 9 -11.07 -33.33 34.50
CA CYS A 9 -11.89 -34.02 33.52
C CYS A 9 -12.85 -33.01 32.88
N PHE A 10 -12.79 -32.88 31.55
CA PHE A 10 -13.75 -32.10 30.78
C PHE A 10 -15.11 -32.80 30.85
N THR A 11 -16.12 -32.12 31.38
CA THR A 11 -17.49 -32.66 31.45
C THR A 11 -18.17 -32.53 30.10
N GLN A 12 -19.16 -33.38 29.83
CA GLN A 12 -19.93 -33.32 28.59
C GLN A 12 -20.63 -31.96 28.41
N GLU A 13 -21.07 -31.35 29.50
CA GLU A 13 -21.56 -29.96 29.54
C GLU A 13 -20.53 -28.96 29.01
N MET A 14 -19.24 -29.09 29.37
CA MET A 14 -18.20 -28.19 28.86
C MET A 14 -17.97 -28.33 27.35
N TYR A 15 -18.22 -29.50 26.77
CA TYR A 15 -18.14 -29.70 25.33
C TYR A 15 -19.34 -29.08 24.61
N GLU A 16 -20.55 -29.26 25.15
CA GLU A 16 -21.78 -28.68 24.59
C GLU A 16 -21.74 -27.14 24.65
N GLU A 17 -21.27 -26.56 25.76
CA GLU A 17 -21.10 -25.10 25.91
C GLU A 17 -20.04 -24.55 24.94
N ALA A 18 -18.96 -25.31 24.70
CA ALA A 18 -17.92 -24.93 23.73
C ALA A 18 -18.42 -24.99 22.29
N GLU A 19 -19.22 -25.99 21.91
CA GLU A 19 -19.85 -26.07 20.58
C GLU A 19 -20.80 -24.89 20.35
N GLU A 20 -21.61 -24.55 21.36
CA GLU A 20 -22.57 -23.44 21.27
C GLU A 20 -21.85 -22.08 21.10
N LEU A 21 -20.75 -21.87 21.82
CA LEU A 21 -19.91 -20.67 21.66
C LEU A 21 -19.21 -20.61 20.30
N ILE A 22 -18.73 -21.73 19.77
CA ILE A 22 -18.15 -21.80 18.43
C ILE A 22 -19.21 -21.45 17.37
N GLN A 23 -20.43 -21.94 17.56
CA GLN A 23 -21.54 -21.70 16.65
C GLN A 23 -21.98 -20.23 16.67
N GLN A 24 -22.07 -19.62 17.86
CA GLN A 24 -22.31 -18.18 18.00
C GLN A 24 -21.21 -17.34 17.37
N ARG A 25 -19.94 -17.69 17.58
CA ARG A 25 -18.79 -16.99 16.97
C ARG A 25 -18.84 -17.04 15.44
N ASN A 26 -19.18 -18.19 14.87
CA ASN A 26 -19.29 -18.35 13.42
C ASN A 26 -20.44 -17.54 12.85
N LEU A 27 -21.57 -17.46 13.55
CA LEU A 27 -22.72 -16.65 13.15
C LEU A 27 -22.37 -15.15 13.12
N VAL A 28 -21.66 -14.66 14.16
CA VAL A 28 -21.18 -13.27 14.21
C VAL A 28 -20.21 -12.98 13.06
N ARG A 29 -19.38 -13.95 12.67
CA ARG A 29 -18.46 -13.81 11.54
C ARG A 29 -19.18 -13.72 10.20
N GLU A 30 -20.16 -14.59 9.95
CA GLU A 30 -20.98 -14.53 8.72
C GLU A 30 -21.78 -13.23 8.63
N MET A 31 -22.34 -12.75 9.76
CA MET A 31 -23.02 -11.45 9.79
C MET A 31 -22.06 -10.29 9.49
N ALA A 32 -20.82 -10.34 9.97
CA ALA A 32 -19.81 -9.34 9.65
C ALA A 32 -19.42 -9.37 8.16
N GLU A 33 -19.23 -10.55 7.58
CA GLU A 33 -18.93 -10.73 6.14
C GLU A 33 -20.07 -10.20 5.25
N LEU A 34 -21.34 -10.43 5.64
CA LEU A 34 -22.52 -9.90 4.94
C LEU A 34 -22.63 -8.38 5.04
N MET A 35 -22.37 -7.81 6.22
CA MET A 35 -22.37 -6.35 6.40
C MET A 35 -21.24 -5.68 5.60
N GLU A 36 -20.04 -6.26 5.56
CA GLU A 36 -18.95 -5.75 4.71
C GLU A 36 -19.32 -5.81 3.22
N TYR A 37 -19.97 -6.88 2.76
CA TYR A 37 -20.45 -7.01 1.40
C TYR A 37 -21.52 -5.94 1.06
N GLU A 38 -22.49 -5.73 1.95
CA GLU A 38 -23.56 -4.75 1.76
C GLU A 38 -23.02 -3.30 1.78
N PHE A 39 -22.05 -3.02 2.66
CA PHE A 39 -21.35 -1.73 2.69
C PHE A 39 -20.55 -1.48 1.40
N SER A 40 -19.87 -2.50 0.87
CA SER A 40 -19.15 -2.40 -0.42
C SER A 40 -20.09 -2.15 -1.60
N PHE A 41 -21.30 -2.71 -1.56
CA PHE A 41 -22.33 -2.51 -2.59
C PHE A 41 -22.91 -1.10 -2.54
N LEU A 42 -23.16 -0.56 -1.34
CA LEU A 42 -23.62 0.82 -1.15
C LEU A 42 -22.57 1.83 -1.64
N ASP A 43 -21.29 1.59 -1.36
CA ASP A 43 -20.18 2.43 -1.82
C ASP A 43 -20.05 2.42 -3.37
N ASP A 44 -20.28 1.27 -4.02
CA ASP A 44 -20.35 1.17 -5.48
C ASP A 44 -21.58 1.88 -6.06
N LEU A 45 -22.72 1.83 -5.35
CA LEU A 45 -23.94 2.52 -5.75
C LEU A 45 -23.79 4.04 -5.65
N ASP A 46 -23.17 4.55 -4.58
CA ASP A 46 -22.89 5.97 -4.39
C ASP A 46 -21.91 6.50 -5.45
N LYS A 47 -20.89 5.71 -5.82
CA LYS A 47 -19.97 6.04 -6.93
C LYS A 47 -20.70 6.11 -8.28
N LYS A 48 -21.60 5.16 -8.55
CA LYS A 48 -22.43 5.15 -9.78
C LYS A 48 -23.44 6.31 -9.79
N MET A 49 -24.02 6.64 -8.66
CA MET A 49 -24.93 7.78 -8.51
C MET A 49 -24.20 9.10 -8.73
N ALA A 50 -22.99 9.26 -8.18
CA ALA A 50 -22.15 10.42 -8.44
C ALA A 50 -21.82 10.54 -9.94
N LEU A 51 -21.45 9.44 -10.61
CA LEU A 51 -21.21 9.43 -12.05
C LEU A 51 -22.48 9.79 -12.86
N PHE A 52 -23.64 9.27 -12.48
CA PHE A 52 -24.92 9.58 -13.12
C PHE A 52 -25.30 11.06 -12.95
N GLN A 53 -25.06 11.62 -11.76
CA GLN A 53 -25.28 13.04 -11.46
C GLN A 53 -24.31 13.94 -12.24
N LYS A 54 -23.07 13.49 -12.49
CA LYS A 54 -22.09 14.17 -13.37
C LYS A 54 -22.54 14.20 -14.83
N ILE A 55 -23.06 13.07 -15.34
CA ILE A 55 -23.61 12.98 -16.71
C ILE A 55 -24.83 13.90 -16.86
N LEU A 56 -25.69 13.96 -15.84
CA LEU A 56 -26.90 14.81 -15.84
C LEU A 56 -26.61 16.32 -15.75
N LEU A 57 -25.53 16.74 -15.07
CA LEU A 57 -25.21 18.16 -14.86
C LEU A 57 -24.33 18.80 -15.94
N GLY A 58 -23.87 18.03 -16.93
CA GLY A 58 -23.17 18.54 -18.10
C GLY A 58 -21.71 18.92 -17.84
N GLU A 59 -20.84 18.43 -18.71
CA GLU A 59 -19.37 18.54 -18.69
C GLU A 59 -18.82 19.99 -18.61
N MET A 60 -19.67 21.01 -18.78
CA MET A 60 -19.28 22.43 -18.70
C MET A 60 -19.10 22.96 -17.27
N TYR A 61 -19.90 22.51 -16.30
CA TYR A 61 -19.78 23.00 -14.91
C TYR A 61 -18.61 22.32 -14.18
N TYR A 62 -18.30 21.07 -14.53
CA TYR A 62 -17.27 20.25 -13.88
C TYR A 62 -15.85 20.76 -14.13
N ASN A 63 -15.52 21.12 -15.37
CA ASN A 63 -14.20 21.67 -15.71
C ASN A 63 -13.92 23.00 -14.97
N SER A 64 -14.94 23.87 -14.84
CA SER A 64 -14.80 25.14 -14.11
C SER A 64 -14.54 24.99 -12.60
N ALA A 65 -15.04 23.90 -11.99
CA ALA A 65 -14.81 23.60 -10.58
C ALA A 65 -13.42 22.98 -10.33
N PHE A 66 -12.91 22.18 -11.27
CA PHE A 66 -11.54 21.65 -11.23
C PHE A 66 -10.48 22.75 -11.43
N ASP A 67 -10.73 23.68 -12.35
CA ASP A 67 -9.89 24.85 -12.58
C ASP A 67 -9.88 25.83 -11.38
N ALA A 68 -10.93 25.79 -10.54
CA ALA A 68 -11.01 26.60 -9.34
C ALA A 68 -10.25 26.00 -8.13
N THR A 69 -9.92 24.71 -8.16
CA THR A 69 -9.28 24.03 -7.01
C THR A 69 -7.77 23.89 -7.21
N PRO A 70 -6.95 24.25 -6.20
CA PRO A 70 -5.51 24.07 -6.31
C PRO A 70 -5.10 22.60 -6.39
N LEU A 71 -4.22 22.27 -7.33
CA LEU A 71 -3.61 20.95 -7.46
C LEU A 71 -2.35 20.85 -6.60
N ARG A 72 -2.19 19.73 -5.90
CA ARG A 72 -0.98 19.39 -5.13
C ARG A 72 -0.37 18.10 -5.68
N ILE A 73 0.86 18.17 -6.17
CA ILE A 73 1.62 17.05 -6.73
C ILE A 73 2.82 16.79 -5.83
N VAL A 74 2.91 15.58 -5.27
CA VAL A 74 4.07 15.15 -4.49
C VAL A 74 4.91 14.20 -5.35
N LEU A 75 6.20 14.50 -5.49
CA LEU A 75 7.12 13.69 -6.31
C LEU A 75 7.86 12.69 -5.43
N ILE A 76 7.57 11.39 -5.60
CA ILE A 76 8.17 10.30 -4.80
C ILE A 76 9.02 9.40 -5.70
N GLY A 77 10.12 8.87 -5.17
CA GLY A 77 11.01 7.95 -5.86
C GLY A 77 12.43 7.95 -5.33
N LYS A 78 13.28 7.05 -5.84
CA LYS A 78 14.70 6.90 -5.46
C LYS A 78 15.51 8.19 -5.66
N THR A 79 16.68 8.27 -5.03
CA THR A 79 17.65 9.33 -5.27
C THR A 79 18.20 9.23 -6.71
N GLY A 80 18.39 10.38 -7.37
CA GLY A 80 19.01 10.44 -8.70
C GLY A 80 18.11 10.11 -9.90
N VAL A 81 16.82 9.77 -9.69
CA VAL A 81 15.87 9.47 -10.79
C VAL A 81 15.34 10.72 -11.51
N GLY A 82 15.71 11.92 -11.07
CA GLY A 82 15.33 13.18 -11.72
C GLY A 82 14.03 13.81 -11.22
N LYS A 83 13.59 13.54 -9.98
CA LYS A 83 12.38 14.15 -9.39
C LYS A 83 12.40 15.68 -9.47
N SER A 84 13.48 16.33 -9.03
CA SER A 84 13.64 17.78 -9.09
C SER A 84 13.64 18.32 -10.52
N ALA A 85 14.22 17.57 -11.48
CA ALA A 85 14.20 17.93 -12.90
C ALA A 85 12.77 17.89 -13.45
N VAL A 86 12.02 16.82 -13.17
CA VAL A 86 10.60 16.71 -13.53
C VAL A 86 9.79 17.82 -12.88
N GLY A 87 10.05 18.15 -11.62
CA GLY A 87 9.40 19.27 -10.94
C GLY A 87 9.61 20.60 -11.66
N ASN A 88 10.82 20.87 -12.16
CA ASN A 88 11.09 22.05 -12.98
C ASN A 88 10.33 22.03 -14.31
N THR A 89 10.25 20.86 -14.97
CA THR A 89 9.45 20.67 -16.20
C THR A 89 7.98 20.94 -15.95
N ILE A 90 7.40 20.41 -14.87
CA ILE A 90 6.00 20.66 -14.46
C ILE A 90 5.77 22.15 -14.20
N LEU A 91 6.71 22.81 -13.52
CA LEU A 91 6.63 24.25 -13.23
C LEU A 91 6.87 25.13 -14.46
N GLY A 92 7.43 24.57 -15.55
CA GLY A 92 7.84 25.30 -16.76
C GLY A 92 9.05 26.23 -16.55
N LYS A 93 9.75 26.09 -15.43
CA LYS A 93 10.86 26.98 -15.00
C LYS A 93 11.71 26.30 -13.93
N GLU A 94 12.99 26.64 -13.87
CA GLU A 94 13.91 26.13 -12.85
C GLU A 94 13.59 26.73 -11.46
N ARG A 95 13.14 25.88 -10.53
CA ARG A 95 12.82 26.25 -9.14
C ARG A 95 13.44 25.30 -8.13
N PHE A 96 13.54 24.02 -8.48
CA PHE A 96 14.30 23.04 -7.74
C PHE A 96 15.72 22.95 -8.28
N LYS A 97 16.69 22.82 -7.37
CA LYS A 97 18.07 22.54 -7.74
C LYS A 97 18.16 21.11 -8.28
N SER A 98 18.56 20.96 -9.53
CA SER A 98 18.73 19.66 -10.18
C SER A 98 20.14 19.55 -10.75
N GLU A 99 20.95 18.66 -10.18
CA GLU A 99 22.29 18.34 -10.69
C GLU A 99 22.37 16.84 -11.00
N ALA A 100 23.08 16.47 -12.07
CA ALA A 100 23.36 15.08 -12.40
C ALA A 100 24.42 14.51 -11.43
N SER A 101 24.01 14.26 -10.18
CA SER A 101 24.86 13.73 -9.12
C SER A 101 24.35 12.38 -8.61
N ALA A 102 25.28 11.51 -8.22
CA ALA A 102 24.96 10.26 -7.53
C ALA A 102 24.59 10.49 -6.05
N ASN A 103 24.92 11.65 -5.50
CA ASN A 103 24.59 12.04 -4.14
C ASN A 103 23.21 12.69 -4.10
N SER A 104 22.52 12.60 -2.96
CA SER A 104 21.26 13.33 -2.78
C SER A 104 21.53 14.83 -2.85
N VAL A 105 20.92 15.49 -3.84
CA VAL A 105 20.97 16.96 -4.00
C VAL A 105 19.88 17.64 -3.17
N THR A 106 18.79 16.90 -2.86
CA THR A 106 17.66 17.35 -2.05
C THR A 106 17.72 16.65 -0.70
N SER A 107 18.03 17.40 0.36
CA SER A 107 18.09 16.92 1.75
C SER A 107 16.76 17.11 2.50
N GLU A 108 15.89 17.99 2.01
CA GLU A 108 14.64 18.39 2.66
C GLU A 108 13.52 18.54 1.61
N CYS A 109 12.27 18.37 2.03
CA CYS A 109 11.13 18.59 1.15
C CYS A 109 11.04 20.07 0.73
N LYS A 110 10.91 20.33 -0.57
CA LYS A 110 10.76 21.69 -1.11
C LYS A 110 9.42 21.83 -1.83
N LYS A 111 8.73 22.94 -1.60
CA LYS A 111 7.43 23.24 -2.19
C LYS A 111 7.51 24.47 -3.08
N GLU A 112 7.08 24.34 -4.31
CA GLU A 112 7.08 25.42 -5.30
C GLU A 112 5.71 25.52 -5.99
N LYS A 113 5.43 26.69 -6.59
CA LYS A 113 4.13 27.01 -7.20
C LYS A 113 4.25 27.56 -8.62
N VAL A 114 3.33 27.16 -9.48
CA VAL A 114 3.01 27.81 -10.75
C VAL A 114 1.49 28.02 -10.85
N HIS A 115 1.07 29.07 -11.56
CA HIS A 115 -0.32 29.27 -11.92
C HIS A 115 -0.48 28.95 -13.41
N ASP A 116 -1.34 27.99 -13.73
CA ASP A 116 -1.63 27.54 -15.09
C ASP A 116 -3.05 26.97 -15.13
N GLN A 117 -4.04 27.81 -15.49
CA GLN A 117 -5.49 27.59 -15.36
C GLN A 117 -5.97 27.46 -13.89
N ARG A 118 -5.19 26.76 -13.06
CA ARG A 118 -5.33 26.66 -11.61
C ARG A 118 -3.99 26.81 -10.90
N ASP A 119 -4.04 26.92 -9.58
CA ASP A 119 -2.84 26.92 -8.75
C ASP A 119 -2.27 25.51 -8.63
N ILE A 120 -1.00 25.33 -9.03
CA ILE A 120 -0.33 24.03 -9.01
C ILE A 120 0.86 24.11 -8.07
N TYR A 121 0.82 23.27 -7.03
CA TYR A 121 1.87 23.10 -6.05
C TYR A 121 2.63 21.80 -6.33
N VAL A 122 3.94 21.90 -6.49
CA VAL A 122 4.83 20.75 -6.64
C VAL A 122 5.66 20.62 -5.37
N ILE A 123 5.64 19.43 -4.77
CA ILE A 123 6.41 19.10 -3.57
C ILE A 123 7.49 18.08 -3.98
N ASP A 124 8.74 18.54 -4.06
CA ASP A 124 9.91 17.70 -4.28
C ASP A 124 10.33 17.08 -2.95
N THR A 125 10.42 15.76 -2.87
CA THR A 125 10.83 15.04 -1.66
C THR A 125 12.26 14.49 -1.82
N PRO A 126 13.00 14.29 -0.72
CA PRO A 126 14.20 13.46 -0.72
C PRO A 126 13.92 12.05 -1.26
N GLY A 127 14.98 11.33 -1.67
CA GLY A 127 14.83 9.92 -2.03
C GLY A 127 14.38 9.08 -0.85
N VAL A 128 13.23 8.41 -0.97
CA VAL A 128 12.61 7.60 0.12
C VAL A 128 13.05 6.12 0.06
N LEU A 129 13.88 5.74 -0.91
CA LEU A 129 14.23 4.34 -1.18
C LEU A 129 15.77 4.18 -1.24
N ASP A 130 16.29 3.29 -0.41
CA ASP A 130 17.71 3.02 -0.23
C ASP A 130 18.44 2.68 -1.54
N THR A 131 19.61 3.27 -1.66
CA THR A 131 20.55 3.15 -2.78
C THR A 131 21.42 1.91 -2.63
N SER A 132 20.95 0.77 -3.13
CA SER A 132 21.81 -0.40 -3.37
C SER A 132 21.38 -1.19 -4.62
N ILE A 133 21.00 -0.50 -5.69
CA ILE A 133 20.81 -1.14 -7.01
C ILE A 133 21.88 -0.62 -7.97
N SER A 134 22.66 -1.56 -8.51
CA SER A 134 23.72 -1.33 -9.48
C SER A 134 23.19 -0.58 -10.70
N LYS A 135 23.97 0.40 -11.16
CA LYS A 135 23.67 1.18 -12.36
C LYS A 135 23.90 0.33 -13.61
N ASP A 136 22.93 -0.49 -13.98
CA ASP A 136 22.93 -1.10 -15.30
C ASP A 136 22.44 -0.08 -16.33
N LYS A 137 23.39 0.32 -17.17
CA LYS A 137 23.22 1.30 -18.23
C LYS A 137 22.40 0.64 -19.35
N ILE A 138 21.07 0.81 -19.32
CA ILE A 138 20.22 0.37 -20.43
C ILE A 138 20.47 1.32 -21.61
N LYS A 139 21.41 0.92 -22.48
CA LYS A 139 21.39 1.29 -23.89
C LYS A 139 20.33 0.42 -24.58
N ARG A 140 19.36 1.03 -25.27
CA ARG A 140 18.76 0.53 -26.52
C ARG A 140 17.66 1.46 -27.05
N GLU A 141 17.62 1.55 -28.38
CA GLU A 141 16.63 2.22 -29.24
C GLU A 141 15.27 1.50 -29.18
N ILE A 142 14.65 1.47 -28.02
CA ILE A 142 13.28 0.99 -27.85
C ILE A 142 12.43 2.20 -27.50
N SER A 143 11.29 2.38 -28.18
CA SER A 143 10.39 3.47 -27.82
C SER A 143 9.95 3.32 -26.36
N ILE A 144 9.74 4.42 -25.65
CA ILE A 144 9.34 4.34 -24.23
C ILE A 144 8.02 3.56 -24.08
N GLN A 145 7.17 3.59 -25.11
CA GLN A 145 5.93 2.82 -25.19
C GLN A 145 6.20 1.31 -25.23
N ASP A 146 7.15 0.88 -26.05
CA ASP A 146 7.54 -0.53 -26.12
C ASP A 146 8.25 -0.94 -24.83
N TYR A 147 9.05 -0.05 -24.23
CA TYR A 147 9.67 -0.32 -22.92
C TYR A 147 8.64 -0.49 -21.80
N VAL A 148 7.54 0.25 -21.83
CA VAL A 148 6.43 0.06 -20.87
C VAL A 148 5.67 -1.25 -21.12
N ARG A 149 5.48 -1.65 -22.39
CA ARG A 149 4.73 -2.87 -22.76
C ARG A 149 5.52 -4.16 -22.56
N SER A 150 6.78 -4.16 -22.99
CA SER A 150 7.65 -5.34 -23.02
C SER A 150 8.85 -5.23 -22.08
N GLY A 151 8.85 -4.24 -21.18
CA GLY A 151 9.90 -4.06 -20.17
C GLY A 151 9.85 -5.10 -19.05
N HIS A 152 10.70 -4.88 -18.05
CA HIS A 152 10.83 -5.77 -16.89
C HIS A 152 9.49 -5.99 -16.19
N GLU A 153 9.26 -7.21 -15.69
CA GLU A 153 7.98 -7.58 -15.09
C GLU A 153 7.62 -6.71 -13.87
N ASP A 154 8.62 -6.32 -13.08
CA ASP A 154 8.42 -5.41 -11.94
C ASP A 154 7.91 -4.05 -12.37
N LEU A 155 8.45 -3.48 -13.46
CA LEU A 155 7.99 -2.20 -14.00
C LEU A 155 6.54 -2.33 -14.49
N ARG A 156 6.24 -3.40 -15.24
CA ARG A 156 4.89 -3.67 -15.73
C ARG A 156 3.90 -3.84 -14.58
N ARG A 157 4.28 -4.56 -13.53
CA ARG A 157 3.47 -4.78 -12.33
C ARG A 157 3.16 -3.46 -11.63
N VAL A 158 4.15 -2.59 -11.45
CA VAL A 158 3.94 -1.26 -10.86
C VAL A 158 3.00 -0.42 -11.72
N ILE A 159 3.22 -0.36 -13.04
CA ILE A 159 2.36 0.40 -13.97
C ILE A 159 0.92 -0.12 -13.94
N GLN A 160 0.74 -1.45 -13.93
CA GLN A 160 -0.58 -2.08 -13.82
C GLN A 160 -1.24 -1.77 -12.47
N GLY A 161 -0.51 -1.87 -11.36
CA GLY A 161 -0.99 -1.48 -10.03
C GLY A 161 -1.38 0.00 -9.95
N CYS A 162 -0.73 0.85 -10.76
CA CYS A 162 -1.11 2.24 -10.95
C CYS A 162 -2.27 2.43 -11.95
N GLY A 163 -3.01 1.40 -12.35
CA GLY A 163 -4.12 1.52 -13.31
C GLY A 163 -3.68 1.85 -14.74
N SER A 164 -2.47 1.41 -15.12
CA SER A 164 -1.84 1.72 -16.43
C SER A 164 -1.60 3.21 -16.70
N ARG A 165 -1.55 4.03 -15.64
CA ARG A 165 -1.27 5.47 -15.74
C ARG A 165 0.23 5.72 -15.71
N TYR A 166 0.75 6.35 -16.75
CA TYR A 166 2.12 6.87 -16.83
C TYR A 166 2.18 8.11 -17.72
N VAL A 167 3.21 8.94 -17.50
CA VAL A 167 3.58 10.11 -18.29
C VAL A 167 5.08 10.08 -18.53
N VAL A 168 5.49 10.53 -19.70
CA VAL A 168 6.90 10.62 -20.09
C VAL A 168 7.27 12.09 -20.16
N PHE A 169 8.35 12.46 -19.47
CA PHE A 169 8.89 13.81 -19.50
C PHE A 169 10.24 13.85 -20.21
N ASP A 170 10.41 14.79 -21.14
CA ASP A 170 11.72 15.23 -21.61
C ASP A 170 12.15 16.46 -20.80
N ASN A 171 13.02 16.22 -19.82
CA ASN A 171 13.52 17.23 -18.90
C ASN A 171 14.53 18.20 -19.52
N ASN A 172 14.94 17.99 -20.78
CA ASN A 172 15.75 18.96 -21.50
C ASN A 172 14.89 20.06 -22.13
N ASP A 173 13.58 19.84 -22.27
CA ASP A 173 12.62 20.74 -22.88
C ASP A 173 11.64 21.31 -21.84
N VAL A 174 12.20 21.94 -20.80
CA VAL A 174 11.48 22.49 -19.64
C VAL A 174 10.37 23.48 -20.03
N LYS A 175 10.48 24.14 -21.19
CA LYS A 175 9.51 25.15 -21.64
C LYS A 175 8.31 24.55 -22.38
N ASN A 176 8.32 23.26 -22.68
CA ASN A 176 7.27 22.62 -23.46
C ASN A 176 6.03 22.35 -22.62
N ARG A 177 5.09 23.29 -22.70
CA ARG A 177 3.81 23.25 -21.99
C ARG A 177 2.89 22.11 -22.44
N SER A 178 3.15 21.47 -23.59
CA SER A 178 2.37 20.32 -24.05
C SER A 178 2.55 19.11 -23.11
N GLN A 179 3.76 18.92 -22.57
CA GLN A 179 4.03 17.85 -21.59
C GLN A 179 3.22 18.07 -20.30
N MET A 180 3.11 19.33 -19.89
CA MET A 180 2.30 19.72 -18.73
C MET A 180 0.81 19.49 -18.98
N LYS A 181 0.30 19.88 -20.15
CA LYS A 181 -1.10 19.63 -20.51
C LYS A 181 -1.45 18.14 -20.43
N ILE A 182 -0.60 17.26 -20.99
CA ILE A 182 -0.81 15.81 -20.94
C ILE A 182 -0.86 15.29 -19.49
N LEU A 183 -0.02 15.82 -18.60
CA LEU A 183 -0.03 15.45 -17.19
C LEU A 183 -1.34 15.87 -16.53
N ILE A 184 -1.76 17.12 -16.73
CA ILE A 184 -2.98 17.67 -16.11
C ILE A 184 -4.22 16.93 -16.59
N ASP A 185 -4.36 16.72 -17.90
CA ASP A 185 -5.47 15.95 -18.47
C ASP A 185 -5.57 14.55 -17.80
N LYS A 186 -4.45 13.84 -17.63
CA LYS A 186 -4.40 12.53 -16.96
C LYS A 186 -4.71 12.58 -15.47
N ILE A 187 -4.31 13.65 -14.77
CA ILE A 187 -4.63 13.84 -13.36
C ILE A 187 -6.13 14.09 -13.19
N ASP A 188 -6.71 14.94 -14.03
CA ASP A 188 -8.12 15.27 -13.93
C ASP A 188 -9.01 14.08 -14.29
N GLU A 189 -8.64 13.28 -15.31
CA GLU A 189 -9.24 11.97 -15.60
C GLU A 189 -9.18 11.04 -14.38
N MET A 190 -8.01 10.96 -13.71
CA MET A 190 -7.84 10.15 -12.50
C MET A 190 -8.74 10.62 -11.36
N VAL A 191 -8.74 11.92 -11.06
CA VAL A 191 -9.51 12.45 -9.94
C VAL A 191 -11.00 12.31 -10.23
N ALA A 192 -11.43 12.52 -11.47
CA ALA A 192 -12.81 12.28 -11.89
C ALA A 192 -13.23 10.81 -11.69
N ALA A 193 -12.37 9.86 -12.05
CA ALA A 193 -12.59 8.42 -11.83
C ALA A 193 -12.63 8.05 -10.34
N ASN A 194 -11.90 8.78 -9.49
CA ASN A 194 -11.91 8.65 -8.04
C ASN A 194 -13.06 9.42 -7.35
N GLY A 195 -14.13 9.74 -8.06
CA GLY A 195 -15.28 10.46 -7.47
C GLY A 195 -15.12 11.97 -7.38
N GLY A 196 -13.95 12.53 -7.69
CA GLY A 196 -13.65 13.97 -7.59
C GLY A 196 -12.86 14.33 -6.34
N GLU A 197 -12.52 13.35 -5.50
CA GLU A 197 -11.87 13.58 -4.21
C GLU A 197 -10.35 13.50 -4.31
N CYS A 198 -9.68 14.25 -3.45
CA CYS A 198 -8.23 14.23 -3.28
C CYS A 198 -7.90 13.48 -1.99
N PHE A 199 -6.67 12.96 -1.89
CA PHE A 199 -6.18 12.40 -0.63
C PHE A 199 -6.26 13.46 0.48
N THR A 200 -7.00 13.13 1.55
CA THR A 200 -7.18 13.99 2.72
C THR A 200 -6.21 13.59 3.84
N GLN A 201 -6.09 14.45 4.85
CA GLN A 201 -5.31 14.12 6.04
C GLN A 201 -5.93 12.95 6.82
N GLU A 202 -7.26 12.90 6.90
CA GLU A 202 -7.99 11.79 7.54
C GLU A 202 -7.66 10.45 6.88
N MET A 203 -7.67 10.39 5.53
CA MET A 203 -7.24 9.19 4.79
C MET A 203 -5.78 8.81 5.07
N TYR A 204 -4.92 9.80 5.29
CA TYR A 204 -3.52 9.55 5.62
C TYR A 204 -3.38 8.97 7.04
N GLU A 205 -4.08 9.54 8.02
CA GLU A 205 -4.10 9.06 9.40
C GLU A 205 -4.65 7.64 9.49
N GLU A 206 -5.76 7.36 8.80
CA GLU A 206 -6.34 6.01 8.70
C GLU A 206 -5.36 5.02 8.05
N ALA A 207 -4.73 5.40 6.94
CA ALA A 207 -3.74 4.55 6.28
C ALA A 207 -2.51 4.30 7.18
N GLU A 208 -2.05 5.30 7.92
CA GLU A 208 -0.95 5.17 8.87
C GLU A 208 -1.29 4.22 10.02
N GLU A 209 -2.49 4.34 10.59
CA GLU A 209 -2.99 3.43 11.63
C GLU A 209 -3.07 1.99 11.11
N LEU A 210 -3.62 1.76 9.92
CA LEU A 210 -3.70 0.43 9.30
C LEU A 210 -2.31 -0.15 9.04
N ILE A 211 -1.36 0.64 8.55
CA ILE A 211 0.03 0.20 8.34
C ILE A 211 0.68 -0.19 9.67
N GLN A 212 0.48 0.59 10.73
CA GLN A 212 1.01 0.30 12.06
C GLN A 212 0.40 -0.97 12.65
N GLN A 213 -0.91 -1.16 12.52
CA GLN A 213 -1.61 -2.37 12.96
C GLN A 213 -1.09 -3.60 12.23
N GLN A 214 -1.01 -3.57 10.89
CA GLN A 214 -0.46 -4.68 10.11
C GLN A 214 0.99 -5.02 10.50
N LYS A 215 1.79 -4.00 10.82
CA LYS A 215 3.16 -4.22 11.28
C LYS A 215 3.20 -4.91 12.64
N MET A 216 2.38 -4.45 13.60
CA MET A 216 2.27 -5.10 14.92
C MET A 216 1.73 -6.53 14.81
N GLU A 217 0.77 -6.78 13.92
CA GLU A 217 0.23 -8.12 13.68
C GLU A 217 1.27 -9.06 13.08
N ARG A 218 2.08 -8.59 12.12
CA ARG A 218 3.21 -9.36 11.57
C ARG A 218 4.23 -9.69 12.64
N GLU A 219 4.64 -8.70 13.44
CA GLU A 219 5.59 -8.91 14.55
C GLU A 219 5.01 -9.89 15.59
N ARG A 220 3.72 -9.80 15.90
CA ARG A 220 3.03 -10.73 16.81
C ARG A 220 2.95 -12.14 16.24
N ALA A 221 2.65 -12.28 14.95
CA ALA A 221 2.61 -13.57 14.26
C ALA A 221 3.99 -14.23 14.24
N GLU A 222 5.04 -13.46 13.96
CA GLU A 222 6.43 -13.94 14.05
C GLU A 222 6.79 -14.41 15.46
N LEU A 223 6.38 -13.66 16.49
CA LEU A 223 6.62 -14.03 17.89
C LEU A 223 5.86 -15.30 18.29
N GLN A 224 4.60 -15.43 17.86
CA GLN A 224 3.79 -16.62 18.10
C GLN A 224 4.36 -17.83 17.39
N GLU A 225 4.80 -17.69 16.14
CA GLU A 225 5.45 -18.76 15.39
C GLU A 225 6.72 -19.23 16.11
N TYR A 226 7.55 -18.29 16.57
CA TYR A 226 8.73 -18.60 17.37
C TYR A 226 8.38 -19.34 18.67
N GLN A 227 7.38 -18.87 19.42
CA GLN A 227 6.93 -19.51 20.66
C GLN A 227 6.39 -20.92 20.43
N PHE A 228 5.59 -21.11 19.38
CA PHE A 228 5.06 -22.43 19.03
C PHE A 228 6.19 -23.40 18.70
N ARG A 229 7.14 -22.96 17.85
CA ARG A 229 8.32 -23.74 17.47
C ARG A 229 9.19 -24.10 18.67
N PHE A 230 9.38 -23.17 19.60
CA PHE A 230 10.15 -23.40 20.82
C PHE A 230 9.46 -24.37 21.79
N THR A 231 8.15 -24.24 21.97
CA THR A 231 7.35 -25.14 22.83
C THR A 231 7.39 -26.57 22.30
N GLU A 232 7.23 -26.77 20.99
CA GLU A 232 7.31 -28.11 20.38
C GLU A 232 8.69 -28.76 20.62
N ILE A 233 9.77 -27.98 20.54
CA ILE A 233 11.13 -28.47 20.84
C ILE A 233 11.27 -28.85 22.32
N LEU A 234 10.74 -28.02 23.23
CA LEU A 234 10.77 -28.29 24.66
C LEU A 234 9.97 -29.55 25.03
N GLU A 235 8.77 -29.72 24.48
CA GLU A 235 7.93 -30.88 24.72
C GLU A 235 8.62 -32.17 24.27
N LYS A 236 9.23 -32.19 23.08
CA LYS A 236 10.02 -33.34 22.62
C LYS A 236 11.17 -33.66 23.57
N ARG A 237 11.88 -32.65 24.09
CA ARG A 237 12.98 -32.84 25.04
C ARG A 237 12.50 -33.37 26.39
N ILE A 238 11.41 -32.82 26.92
CA ILE A 238 10.79 -33.29 28.18
C ILE A 238 10.34 -34.74 28.03
N PHE A 239 9.69 -35.07 26.91
CA PHE A 239 9.24 -36.44 26.63
C PHE A 239 10.39 -37.44 26.60
N VAL A 240 11.50 -37.10 25.91
CA VAL A 240 12.70 -37.94 25.89
C VAL A 240 13.29 -38.09 27.29
N PHE A 241 13.39 -37.00 28.05
CA PHE A 241 13.94 -37.03 29.41
C PHE A 241 13.08 -37.88 30.36
N GLN A 242 11.75 -37.75 30.28
CA GLN A 242 10.81 -38.57 31.06
C GLN A 242 10.97 -40.06 30.73
N ARG A 243 11.13 -40.43 29.45
CA ARG A 243 11.39 -41.82 29.05
C ARG A 243 12.67 -42.38 29.67
N ILE A 244 13.76 -41.62 29.62
CA ILE A 244 15.04 -42.02 30.21
C ILE A 244 14.88 -42.29 31.71
N LEU A 245 14.25 -41.36 32.44
CA LEU A 245 14.02 -41.51 33.88
C LEU A 245 13.17 -42.74 34.20
N THR A 246 12.16 -43.07 33.38
CA THR A 246 11.33 -44.26 33.59
C THR A 246 12.03 -45.57 33.24
N GLU A 247 12.87 -45.59 32.19
CA GLU A 247 13.64 -46.77 31.80
C GLU A 247 14.76 -47.08 32.83
N GLU A 248 15.41 -46.05 33.39
CA GLU A 248 16.36 -46.22 34.50
C GLU A 248 15.69 -46.69 35.80
N PHE A 249 14.46 -46.24 36.08
CA PHE A 249 13.70 -46.66 37.27
C PHE A 249 13.28 -48.14 37.22
N PHE A 250 12.96 -48.67 36.02
CA PHE A 250 12.60 -50.08 35.84
C PHE A 250 13.81 -51.02 35.92
N ASN A 251 14.99 -50.59 35.47
CA ASN A 251 16.22 -51.38 35.55
C ASN A 251 16.83 -51.46 36.97
N PHE A 252 16.35 -50.65 37.92
CA PHE A 252 16.81 -50.66 39.32
C PHE A 252 15.95 -51.55 40.24
N GLN A 253 14.82 -52.09 39.76
CA GLN A 253 13.91 -52.95 40.54
C GLN A 253 13.90 -54.43 40.10
N SER A 254 14.73 -54.82 39.13
CA SER A 254 14.97 -56.21 38.70
C SER A 254 16.32 -56.72 39.16
#